data_AF-A0A3A9FMI8-F1
#
_entry.id   AF-A0A3A9FMI8-F1
#
_cell.length_a   1.000
_cell.length_b   1.000
_cell.length_c   1.000
_cell.angle_alpha   90.00
_cell.angle_beta   90.00
_cell.angle_gamma   90.00
#
_symmetry.space_group_name_H-M   'P 1'
#
loop_
_entity.id
_entity.type
_entity.pdbx_description
1 polymer ?
#
loop_
_entity_poly.entity_id
_entity_poly.type
_entity_poly.pdbx_seq_one_letter_code
_entity_poly.pdbx_strand_id
1 'polypeptide(L)'
;MRDLMIRVQDEARTICSLQEEVPKLKEQLSEAKGVFKGKERKALAEQIQQTEQEISERLDKLPDTLNEDGYPDAQAFMATYQESEAVVEQYNRSLAEWERQVKEKSRPPKRPERESVRSSLRQLQEQGRQQLHRKKSFGRDSR
;
A
#
# COMPACT_ATOMS: atom_id res chain seq x y z
N MET A 1 -8.36 -4.97 -1.66
CA MET A 1 -7.44 -5.11 -0.51
C MET A 1 -6.10 -5.67 -0.94
N ARG A 2 -5.94 -6.99 -1.19
CA ARG A 2 -4.64 -7.56 -1.60
C ARG A 2 -4.13 -6.99 -2.93
N ASP A 3 -4.98 -6.88 -3.94
CA ASP A 3 -4.60 -6.33 -5.24
C ASP A 3 -4.21 -4.85 -5.15
N LEU A 4 -4.90 -4.09 -4.30
CA LEU A 4 -4.54 -2.71 -3.95
C LEU A 4 -3.15 -2.64 -3.29
N MET A 5 -2.91 -3.50 -2.29
CA MET A 5 -1.63 -3.55 -1.58
C MET A 5 -0.49 -3.86 -2.55
N ILE A 6 -0.69 -4.79 -3.48
CA ILE A 6 0.31 -5.13 -4.51
C ILE A 6 0.60 -3.90 -5.38
N ARG A 7 -0.42 -3.18 -5.85
CA ARG A 7 -0.23 -1.96 -6.64
C ARG A 7 0.51 -0.86 -5.86
N VAL A 8 0.09 -0.60 -4.61
CA VAL A 8 0.74 0.37 -3.73
C VAL A 8 2.21 0.00 -3.47
N GLN A 9 2.51 -1.28 -3.27
CA GLN A 9 3.88 -1.75 -3.09
C GLN A 9 4.71 -1.68 -4.37
N ASP A 10 4.15 -2.01 -5.53
CA ASP A 10 4.83 -1.91 -6.82
C ASP A 10 5.13 -0.44 -7.14
N GLU A 11 4.18 0.46 -6.93
CA GLU A 11 4.38 1.90 -7.08
C GLU A 11 5.44 2.42 -6.10
N ALA A 12 5.36 2.04 -4.82
CA ALA A 12 6.37 2.39 -3.83
C ALA A 12 7.77 1.87 -4.21
N ARG A 13 7.87 0.66 -4.76
CA ARG A 13 9.13 0.12 -5.31
C ARG A 13 9.64 0.95 -6.46
N THR A 14 8.79 1.32 -7.42
CA THR A 14 9.22 2.18 -8.55
C THR A 14 9.70 3.53 -8.07
N ILE A 15 9.02 4.15 -7.10
CA ILE A 15 9.42 5.42 -6.51
C ILE A 15 10.78 5.28 -5.80
N CYS A 16 10.97 4.21 -5.02
CA CYS A 16 12.27 3.94 -4.37
C CYS A 16 13.40 3.77 -5.40
N SER A 17 13.18 3.03 -6.49
CA SER A 17 14.17 2.89 -7.56
C SER A 17 14.51 4.23 -8.21
N LEU A 18 13.51 5.05 -8.52
CA LEU A 18 13.73 6.39 -9.09
C LEU A 18 14.46 7.30 -8.10
N GLN A 19 14.11 7.26 -6.81
CA GLN A 19 14.80 8.01 -5.75
C GLN A 19 16.25 7.56 -5.56
N GLU A 20 16.58 6.29 -5.80
CA GLU A 20 17.96 5.79 -5.76
C GLU A 20 18.80 6.24 -6.96
N GLU A 21 18.17 6.49 -8.11
CA GLU A 21 18.83 6.97 -9.33
C GLU A 21 19.15 8.47 -9.28
N VAL A 22 18.27 9.30 -8.70
CA VAL A 22 18.47 10.75 -8.56
C VAL A 22 19.84 11.14 -7.96
N PRO A 23 20.31 10.57 -6.83
CA PRO A 23 21.63 10.91 -6.29
C PRO A 23 22.78 10.49 -7.21
N LYS A 24 22.67 9.36 -7.91
CA LYS A 24 23.66 8.90 -8.89
C LYS A 24 23.78 9.88 -10.06
N LEU A 25 22.65 10.40 -10.56
CA LEU A 25 22.62 11.42 -11.60
C LEU A 25 23.21 12.76 -11.11
N LYS A 26 22.92 13.15 -9.87
CA LYS A 26 23.51 14.35 -9.23
C LYS A 26 25.03 14.23 -9.07
N GLU A 27 25.52 13.04 -8.73
CA GLU A 27 26.95 12.75 -8.66
C GLU A 27 27.62 12.86 -10.04
N GLN A 28 27.05 12.26 -11.09
CA GLN A 28 27.53 12.40 -12.47
C GLN A 28 27.55 13.87 -12.95
N LEU A 29 26.55 14.66 -12.56
CA LEU A 29 26.51 16.09 -12.87
C LEU A 29 27.63 16.86 -12.16
N SER A 30 27.99 16.46 -10.94
CA SER A 30 29.12 17.01 -10.18
C SER A 30 30.48 16.59 -10.76
N GLU A 31 30.58 15.36 -11.30
CA GLU A 31 31.80 14.88 -11.98
C GLU A 31 32.01 15.54 -13.34
N ALA A 32 30.93 15.94 -14.02
CA ALA A 32 30.96 16.63 -15.31
C ALA A 32 31.44 18.10 -15.24
N LYS A 33 32.48 18.41 -14.44
CA LYS A 33 33.01 19.76 -14.16
C LYS A 33 33.85 20.42 -15.28
N GLY A 34 33.84 19.90 -16.51
CA GLY A 34 34.64 20.43 -17.63
C GLY A 34 33.92 21.48 -18.50
N VAL A 35 34.67 22.47 -19.03
CA VAL A 35 34.17 23.53 -19.95
C VAL A 35 33.49 22.97 -21.21
N PHE A 36 33.90 21.79 -21.69
CA PHE A 36 33.29 21.13 -22.85
C PHE A 36 32.02 20.33 -22.53
N LYS A 37 31.68 20.14 -21.25
CA LYS A 37 30.53 19.32 -20.81
C LYS A 37 29.24 20.11 -20.59
N GLY A 38 29.15 21.35 -21.09
CA GLY A 38 27.95 22.19 -20.92
C GLY A 38 26.66 21.54 -21.44
N LYS A 39 26.73 20.82 -22.57
CA LYS A 39 25.57 20.07 -23.12
C LYS A 39 25.22 18.84 -22.27
N GLU A 40 26.20 18.06 -21.85
CA GLU A 40 26.01 16.91 -20.94
C GLU A 40 25.41 17.34 -19.60
N ARG A 41 25.90 18.43 -18.98
CA ARG A 41 25.35 18.95 -17.71
C ARG A 41 23.90 19.39 -17.85
N LYS A 42 23.55 20.04 -18.96
CA LYS A 42 22.16 20.45 -19.21
C LYS A 42 21.25 19.23 -19.37
N ALA A 43 21.68 18.23 -20.13
CA ALA A 43 20.94 16.98 -20.28
C ALA A 43 20.77 16.23 -18.94
N LEU A 44 21.82 16.13 -18.12
CA LEU A 44 21.75 15.52 -16.79
C LEU A 44 20.83 16.31 -15.84
N ALA A 45 20.87 17.64 -15.86
CA ALA A 45 20.00 18.47 -15.03
C ALA A 45 18.52 18.32 -15.41
N GLU A 46 18.24 18.29 -16.72
CA GLU A 46 16.89 18.09 -17.25
C GLU A 46 16.37 16.68 -16.92
N GLN A 47 17.23 15.66 -17.00
CA GLN A 47 16.90 14.30 -16.59
C GLN A 47 16.60 14.22 -15.09
N ILE A 48 17.40 14.86 -14.23
CA ILE A 48 17.13 14.94 -12.78
C ILE A 48 15.78 15.61 -12.51
N GLN A 49 15.49 16.73 -13.17
CA GLN A 49 14.20 17.42 -13.02
C GLN A 49 13.02 16.55 -13.47
N GLN A 50 13.15 15.86 -14.61
CA GLN A 50 12.12 14.95 -15.11
C GLN A 50 11.88 13.80 -14.13
N THR A 51 12.93 13.19 -13.60
CA THR A 51 12.81 12.11 -12.61
C THR A 51 12.19 12.59 -11.30
N GLU A 52 12.55 13.78 -10.80
CA GLU A 52 11.95 14.38 -9.60
C GLU A 52 10.47 14.73 -9.79
N GLN A 53 10.10 15.22 -10.98
CA GLN A 53 8.72 15.49 -11.33
C GLN A 53 7.91 14.19 -11.46
N GLU A 54 8.48 13.16 -12.09
CA GLU A 54 7.83 11.85 -12.22
C GLU A 54 7.62 11.18 -10.85
N ILE A 55 8.59 11.28 -9.93
CA ILE A 55 8.43 10.83 -8.54
C ILE A 55 7.26 11.56 -7.87
N SER A 56 7.18 12.89 -8.03
CA SER A 56 6.13 13.71 -7.42
C SER A 56 4.75 13.36 -7.98
N GLU A 57 4.63 13.20 -9.30
CA GLU A 57 3.36 12.81 -9.94
C GLU A 57 2.92 11.40 -9.55
N ARG A 58 3.86 10.45 -9.39
CA ARG A 58 3.55 9.10 -8.92
C ARG A 58 3.12 9.10 -7.45
N LEU A 59 3.75 9.92 -6.61
CA LEU A 59 3.35 10.12 -5.21
C LEU A 59 1.97 10.77 -5.09
N ASP A 60 1.62 11.69 -5.97
CA ASP A 60 0.32 12.37 -5.97
C ASP A 60 -0.83 11.44 -6.42
N LYS A 61 -0.54 10.52 -7.36
CA LYS A 61 -1.53 9.53 -7.86
C LYS A 61 -1.79 8.37 -6.91
N LEU A 62 -0.82 8.00 -6.06
CA LEU A 62 -0.97 6.94 -5.06
C LEU A 62 -2.22 7.10 -4.17
N PRO A 63 -2.46 8.25 -3.50
CA PRO A 63 -3.65 8.46 -2.68
C PRO A 63 -4.95 8.53 -3.51
N ASP A 64 -4.91 8.97 -4.77
CA ASP A 64 -6.08 8.96 -5.65
C ASP A 64 -6.57 7.54 -5.93
N THR A 65 -5.66 6.59 -6.17
CA THR A 65 -6.03 5.17 -6.34
C THR A 65 -6.62 4.53 -5.08
N LEU A 66 -6.20 5.01 -3.90
CA LEU A 66 -6.75 4.57 -2.62
C LEU A 66 -8.14 5.16 -2.36
N ASN A 67 -8.34 6.43 -2.72
CA ASN A 67 -9.63 7.12 -2.65
C ASN A 67 -10.68 6.46 -3.55
N GLU A 68 -10.30 6.03 -4.77
CA GLU A 68 -11.21 5.30 -5.67
C GLU A 68 -11.79 4.03 -5.03
N ASP A 69 -11.00 3.33 -4.20
CA ASP A 69 -11.46 2.11 -3.53
C ASP A 69 -12.12 2.35 -2.17
N GLY A 70 -12.34 3.63 -1.82
CA GLY A 70 -13.06 4.10 -0.64
C GLY A 70 -12.20 4.33 0.61
N TYR A 71 -10.88 4.36 0.49
CA TYR A 71 -9.97 4.60 1.61
C TYR A 71 -9.51 6.07 1.63
N PRO A 72 -9.77 6.82 2.71
CA PRO A 72 -9.46 8.26 2.77
C PRO A 72 -7.97 8.57 2.92
N ASP A 73 -7.17 7.59 3.35
CA ASP A 73 -5.74 7.74 3.55
C ASP A 73 -5.03 6.37 3.48
N ALA A 74 -3.75 6.37 3.11
CA ALA A 74 -2.88 5.20 3.14
C ALA A 74 -2.80 4.60 4.55
N GLN A 75 -2.84 5.42 5.61
CA GLN A 75 -2.85 4.91 6.99
C GLN A 75 -4.11 4.10 7.31
N ALA A 76 -5.28 4.54 6.84
CA ALA A 76 -6.54 3.82 7.03
C ALA A 76 -6.54 2.48 6.28
N PHE A 77 -5.96 2.46 5.08
CA PHE A 77 -5.75 1.23 4.32
C PHE A 77 -4.79 0.28 5.04
N MET A 78 -3.64 0.78 5.52
CA MET A 78 -2.65 -0.02 6.24
C MET A 78 -3.22 -0.63 7.53
N ALA A 79 -3.99 0.13 8.30
CA ALA A 79 -4.64 -0.38 9.51
C ALA A 79 -5.61 -1.53 9.20
N THR A 80 -6.49 -1.32 8.20
CA THR A 80 -7.45 -2.34 7.77
C THR A 80 -6.74 -3.58 7.21
N TYR A 81 -5.63 -3.39 6.48
CA TYR A 81 -4.84 -4.48 5.93
C TYR A 81 -4.18 -5.32 7.03
N GLN A 82 -3.56 -4.67 8.03
CA GLN A 82 -2.95 -5.37 9.18
C GLN A 82 -3.97 -6.18 9.96
N GLU A 83 -5.15 -5.62 10.22
CA GLU A 83 -6.25 -6.35 10.86
C GLU A 83 -6.70 -7.55 10.01
N SER A 84 -6.77 -7.37 8.69
CA SER A 84 -7.13 -8.45 7.77
C SER A 84 -6.09 -9.57 7.73
N GLU A 85 -4.79 -9.25 7.81
CA GLU A 85 -3.72 -10.25 7.90
C GLU A 85 -3.75 -10.99 9.22
N ALA A 86 -4.01 -10.31 10.34
CA ALA A 86 -4.12 -10.94 11.66
C ALA A 86 -5.23 -12.00 11.68
N VAL A 87 -6.38 -11.72 11.05
CA VAL A 87 -7.49 -12.68 10.93
C VAL A 87 -7.09 -13.90 10.10
N VAL A 88 -6.35 -13.70 9.00
CA VAL A 88 -5.85 -14.79 8.15
C VAL A 88 -4.77 -15.61 8.88
N GLU A 89 -3.86 -14.96 9.59
CA GLU A 89 -2.81 -15.62 10.35
C GLU A 89 -3.38 -16.45 11.50
N GLN A 90 -4.37 -15.92 12.23
CA GLN A 90 -5.08 -16.64 13.28
C GLN A 90 -5.72 -17.92 12.71
N TYR A 91 -6.41 -17.81 11.57
CA TYR A 91 -7.01 -18.95 10.91
C TYR A 91 -5.97 -19.98 10.45
N ASN A 92 -4.84 -19.52 9.88
CA ASN A 92 -3.74 -20.41 9.46
C ASN A 92 -3.12 -21.15 10.65
N ARG A 93 -2.95 -20.48 11.80
CA ARG A 93 -2.46 -21.11 13.03
C ARG A 93 -3.46 -22.17 13.53
N SER A 94 -4.75 -21.87 13.58
CA SER A 94 -5.79 -22.84 13.93
C SER A 94 -5.87 -24.01 12.94
N LEU A 95 -5.61 -23.77 11.66
CA LEU A 95 -5.49 -24.83 10.64
C LEU A 95 -4.30 -25.74 10.90
N ALA A 96 -3.12 -25.17 11.15
CA ALA A 96 -1.90 -25.94 11.42
C ALA A 96 -2.03 -26.77 12.70
N GLU A 97 -2.67 -26.22 13.74
CA GLU A 97 -3.00 -26.96 14.96
C GLU A 97 -4.00 -28.09 14.70
N TRP A 98 -5.01 -27.85 13.88
CA TRP A 98 -5.95 -28.88 13.45
C TRP A 98 -5.25 -29.99 12.66
N GLU A 99 -4.41 -29.65 11.69
CA GLU A 99 -3.63 -30.62 10.90
C GLU A 99 -2.72 -31.47 11.79
N ARG A 100 -2.06 -30.85 12.78
CA ARG A 100 -1.25 -31.56 13.77
C ARG A 100 -2.11 -32.52 14.61
N GLN A 101 -3.27 -32.08 15.08
CA GLN A 101 -4.20 -32.92 15.83
C GLN A 101 -4.80 -34.06 15.01
N VAL A 102 -5.07 -33.86 13.72
CA VAL A 102 -5.53 -34.91 12.80
C VAL A 102 -4.43 -35.97 12.59
N LYS A 103 -3.17 -35.52 12.52
CA LYS A 103 -2.02 -36.41 12.36
C LYS A 103 -1.72 -37.22 13.64
N GLU A 104 -2.00 -36.66 14.82
CA GLU A 104 -1.76 -37.27 16.13
C GLU A 104 -2.95 -38.10 16.66
N LYS A 105 -4.20 -37.74 16.31
CA LYS A 105 -5.43 -38.43 16.73
C LYS A 105 -6.23 -38.90 15.51
N SER A 106 -6.50 -40.22 15.41
CA SER A 106 -7.30 -40.83 14.32
C SER A 106 -8.75 -40.31 14.17
N ARG A 107 -9.25 -39.49 15.09
CA ARG A 107 -10.55 -38.81 14.99
C ARG A 107 -10.33 -37.29 15.03
N PRO A 108 -10.48 -36.59 13.90
CA PRO A 108 -10.20 -35.17 13.87
C PRO A 108 -11.33 -34.37 14.54
N PRO A 109 -11.02 -33.31 15.31
CA PRO A 109 -12.02 -32.30 15.67
C PRO A 109 -12.54 -31.59 14.39
N LYS A 110 -13.64 -30.84 14.49
CA LYS A 110 -14.19 -30.10 13.34
C LYS A 110 -13.12 -29.17 12.74
N ARG A 111 -13.06 -29.10 11.41
CA ARG A 111 -12.21 -28.14 10.70
C ARG A 111 -12.63 -26.71 11.10
N PRO A 112 -11.67 -25.78 11.26
CA PRO A 112 -12.01 -24.38 11.48
C PRO A 112 -12.82 -23.83 10.28
N GLU A 113 -13.86 -23.05 10.57
CA GLU A 113 -14.79 -22.54 9.55
C GLU A 113 -14.19 -21.40 8.74
N ARG A 114 -13.97 -21.65 7.44
CA ARG A 114 -13.52 -20.64 6.46
C ARG A 114 -14.51 -19.48 6.27
N GLU A 115 -15.79 -19.72 6.54
CA GLU A 115 -16.85 -18.73 6.37
C GLU A 115 -16.75 -17.58 7.39
N SER A 116 -16.28 -17.87 8.60
CA SER A 116 -16.04 -16.86 9.65
C SER A 116 -14.91 -15.90 9.26
N VAL A 117 -13.85 -16.42 8.64
CA VAL A 117 -12.73 -15.60 8.14
C VAL A 117 -13.21 -14.70 7.00
N ARG A 118 -13.92 -15.28 6.03
CA ARG A 118 -14.38 -14.53 4.85
C ARG A 118 -15.39 -13.43 5.21
N SER A 119 -16.28 -13.70 6.17
CA SER A 119 -17.23 -12.70 6.69
C SER A 119 -16.52 -11.61 7.50
N SER A 120 -15.58 -11.98 8.38
CA SER A 120 -14.76 -11.02 9.15
C SER A 120 -13.95 -10.11 8.22
N LEU A 121 -13.34 -10.66 7.17
CA LEU A 121 -12.61 -9.88 6.16
C LEU A 121 -13.52 -8.93 5.38
N ARG A 122 -14.74 -9.35 5.03
CA ARG A 122 -15.73 -8.49 4.37
C ARG A 122 -16.16 -7.35 5.29
N GLN A 123 -16.39 -7.63 6.58
CA GLN A 123 -16.76 -6.63 7.57
C GLN A 123 -15.65 -5.59 7.79
N LEU A 124 -14.38 -6.03 7.88
CA LEU A 124 -13.22 -5.13 7.96
C LEU A 124 -13.10 -4.23 6.73
N GLN A 125 -13.31 -4.80 5.54
CA GLN A 125 -13.30 -4.02 4.31
C GLN A 125 -14.41 -2.96 4.27
N GLU A 126 -15.61 -3.31 4.72
CA GLU A 126 -16.72 -2.37 4.82
C GLU A 126 -16.46 -1.27 5.86
N GLN A 127 -15.86 -1.58 7.01
CA GLN A 127 -15.49 -0.59 8.03
C GLN A 127 -14.42 0.40 7.53
N GLY A 128 -13.39 -0.10 6.84
CA GLY A 128 -12.35 0.73 6.25
C GLY A 128 -12.89 1.67 5.16
N ARG A 129 -13.83 1.19 4.33
CA ARG A 129 -14.50 1.97 3.28
C ARG A 129 -15.55 2.95 3.79
N GLN A 130 -16.24 2.63 4.88
CA GLN A 130 -17.36 3.43 5.40
C GLN A 130 -16.95 4.74 6.08
N GLN A 131 -15.66 4.96 6.35
CA GLN A 131 -15.19 6.23 6.92
C GLN A 131 -15.49 7.45 6.02
N LEU A 132 -15.68 7.24 4.71
CA LEU A 132 -16.04 8.31 3.76
C LEU A 132 -17.51 8.78 3.85
N HIS A 133 -18.41 8.01 4.47
CA HIS A 133 -19.85 8.31 4.45
C HIS A 133 -20.38 9.01 5.71
N ARG A 134 -19.60 9.21 6.78
CA ARG A 134 -20.08 10.00 7.93
C ARG A 134 -20.03 11.49 7.57
N LYS A 135 -20.87 11.91 6.60
CA LYS A 135 -21.40 13.26 6.47
C LYS A 135 -21.82 13.65 7.88
N LYS A 136 -21.00 14.49 8.51
CA LYS A 136 -21.42 15.35 9.59
C LYS A 136 -22.65 16.08 9.04
N SER A 137 -23.83 15.57 9.34
CA SER A 137 -25.03 16.38 9.37
C SER A 137 -24.74 17.43 10.43
N PHE A 138 -24.10 18.53 10.03
CA PHE A 138 -24.18 19.77 10.76
C PHE A 138 -25.68 20.09 10.81
N GLY A 139 -26.31 19.73 11.93
CA GLY A 139 -27.63 20.19 12.26
C GLY A 139 -27.61 21.70 12.15
N ARG A 140 -28.32 22.21 11.15
CA ARG A 140 -28.84 23.58 11.17
C ARG A 140 -29.73 23.66 12.40
N ASP A 141 -29.15 24.00 13.54
CA ASP A 141 -29.91 24.62 14.62
C ASP A 141 -30.01 26.10 14.25
N SER A 142 -30.99 26.40 13.41
CA SER A 142 -31.50 27.75 13.24
C SER A 142 -32.56 27.93 14.31
N ARG A 143 -32.23 28.62 15.40
CA ARG A 143 -33.17 29.32 16.26
C ARG A 143 -32.49 30.43 17.04
#